data_AF-A0A5J6MC42-F1
#
_entry.id   AF-A0A5J6MC42-F1
#
_cell.length_a   1.000
_cell.length_b   1.000
_cell.length_c   1.000
_cell.angle_alpha   90.00
_cell.angle_beta   90.00
_cell.angle_gamma   90.00
#
_symmetry.space_group_name_H-M   'P 1'
#
loop_
_entity.id
_entity.type
_entity.pdbx_description
1 polymer ?
#
loop_
_entity_poly.entity_id
_entity_poly.type
_entity_poly.pdbx_seq_one_letter_code
_entity_poly.pdbx_strand_id
1 'polypeptide(L)'
;MQTLMDKVVLITDAIRDRRQLTFMINGHARQACPHVLGTKQGKWHLFAWQFAGTSSHALQSGEERWRCFEVADISDLLVQDGEWHRGWITGKRDHHSLCMDNEVAIVDPAYAAETQSAASFRIPPPPQRRARP
;
A
#
# COMPACT_ATOMS: atom_id res chain seq x y z
N MET A 1 -9.07 -1.80 24.79
CA MET A 1 -9.23 -1.18 23.45
C MET A 1 -8.01 -0.32 23.18
N GLN A 2 -7.38 -0.47 22.02
CA GLN A 2 -6.26 0.39 21.61
C GLN A 2 -6.80 1.77 21.21
N THR A 3 -6.13 2.85 21.61
CA THR A 3 -6.56 4.20 21.22
C THR A 3 -6.22 4.48 19.75
N LEU A 4 -6.77 5.57 19.20
CA LEU A 4 -6.44 5.98 17.83
C LEU A 4 -4.94 6.24 17.66
N MET A 5 -4.31 6.89 18.63
CA MET A 5 -2.89 7.23 18.57
C MET A 5 -2.00 6.00 18.74
N ASP A 6 -2.39 5.03 19.59
CA ASP A 6 -1.66 3.76 19.70
C ASP A 6 -1.65 3.02 18.35
N LYS A 7 -2.81 2.98 17.67
CA LYS A 7 -2.92 2.38 16.33
C LYS A 7 -2.04 3.11 15.31
N VAL A 8 -2.02 4.44 15.32
CA VAL A 8 -1.17 5.25 14.43
C VAL A 8 0.31 4.94 14.63
N VAL A 9 0.77 4.85 15.88
CA VAL A 9 2.16 4.50 16.20
C VAL A 9 2.49 3.09 15.74
N LEU A 10 1.65 2.10 16.07
CA LEU A 10 1.85 0.71 15.65
C LEU A 10 1.92 0.54 14.14
N ILE A 11 1.03 1.22 13.40
CA ILE A 11 1.03 1.19 11.93
C ILE A 11 2.30 1.86 11.39
N THR A 12 2.73 2.98 11.97
CA THR A 12 3.95 3.69 11.56
C THR A 12 5.17 2.79 11.70
N ASP A 13 5.31 2.10 12.82
CA ASP A 13 6.43 1.19 13.05
C ASP A 13 6.34 -0.04 12.15
N ALA A 14 5.14 -0.59 11.92
CA ALA A 14 4.94 -1.69 10.98
C ALA A 14 5.31 -1.33 9.53
N ILE A 15 5.06 -0.09 9.10
CA ILE A 15 5.50 0.41 7.78
C ILE A 15 7.02 0.46 7.69
N ARG A 16 7.69 0.98 8.73
CA ARG A 16 9.15 1.11 8.77
C ARG A 16 9.85 -0.25 8.80
N ASP A 17 9.34 -1.17 9.61
CA ASP A 17 9.93 -2.49 9.79
C ASP A 17 9.52 -3.48 8.71
N ARG A 18 8.54 -3.13 7.88
CA ARG A 18 7.90 -4.03 6.90
C ARG A 18 7.30 -5.25 7.58
N ARG A 19 6.49 -5.03 8.62
CA ARG A 19 5.71 -6.06 9.32
C ARG A 19 4.22 -6.07 8.95
N GLN A 20 3.70 -7.27 8.75
CA GLN A 20 2.30 -7.47 8.38
C GLN A 20 1.36 -6.99 9.49
N LEU A 21 0.15 -6.60 9.11
CA LEU A 21 -0.93 -6.26 10.03
C LEU A 21 -2.07 -7.25 9.90
N THR A 22 -2.58 -7.68 11.04
CA THR A 22 -3.86 -8.40 11.15
C THR A 22 -4.81 -7.57 11.99
N PHE A 23 -6.02 -7.35 11.49
CA PHE A 23 -7.00 -6.52 12.17
C PHE A 23 -8.43 -6.84 11.75
N MET A 24 -9.40 -6.30 12.48
CA MET A 24 -10.82 -6.44 12.23
C MET A 24 -11.41 -5.11 11.75
N ILE A 25 -12.31 -5.16 10.77
CA ILE A 25 -13.12 -4.02 10.34
C ILE A 25 -14.51 -4.53 9.92
N ASN A 26 -15.57 -3.92 10.44
CA ASN A 26 -16.96 -4.33 10.16
C ASN A 26 -17.23 -5.85 10.34
N GLY A 27 -16.62 -6.47 11.35
CA GLY A 27 -16.77 -7.92 11.61
C GLY A 27 -15.96 -8.84 10.70
N HIS A 28 -15.10 -8.29 9.83
CA HIS A 28 -14.26 -9.06 8.93
C HIS A 28 -12.78 -8.97 9.31
N ALA A 29 -12.12 -10.13 9.37
CA ALA A 29 -10.68 -10.23 9.59
C ALA A 29 -9.92 -9.87 8.32
N ARG A 30 -8.91 -9.01 8.47
CA ARG A 30 -8.04 -8.51 7.40
C ARG A 30 -6.60 -8.89 7.72
N GLN A 31 -5.87 -9.31 6.70
CA GLN A 31 -4.42 -9.44 6.75
C GLN A 31 -3.84 -8.62 5.60
N ALA A 32 -3.03 -7.62 5.94
CA ALA A 32 -2.53 -6.65 4.98
C ALA A 32 -1.11 -6.18 5.30
N CYS A 33 -0.39 -5.75 4.27
CA CYS A 33 0.92 -5.12 4.40
C CYS A 33 0.75 -3.60 4.28
N PRO A 34 1.00 -2.81 5.33
CA PRO A 34 0.77 -1.37 5.32
C PRO A 34 1.82 -0.63 4.49
N HIS A 35 1.42 0.19 3.53
CA HIS A 35 2.37 0.89 2.64
C HIS A 35 2.46 2.38 2.94
N VAL A 36 1.32 3.02 3.22
CA VAL A 36 1.27 4.44 3.54
C VAL A 36 0.29 4.68 4.67
N LEU A 37 0.69 5.53 5.61
CA LEU A 37 -0.17 6.10 6.63
C LEU A 37 -0.22 7.61 6.41
N GLY A 38 -1.43 8.15 6.41
CA GLY A 38 -1.64 9.57 6.17
C GLY A 38 -2.98 10.05 6.70
N THR A 39 -3.33 11.28 6.34
CA THR A 39 -4.59 11.90 6.73
C THR A 39 -5.36 12.47 5.55
N LYS A 40 -6.68 12.44 5.67
CA LYS A 40 -7.64 13.06 4.77
C LYS A 40 -8.72 13.74 5.59
N GLN A 41 -8.96 15.02 5.37
CA GLN A 41 -10.00 15.77 6.11
C GLN A 41 -9.93 15.60 7.65
N GLY A 42 -8.71 15.55 8.21
CA GLY A 42 -8.50 15.38 9.66
C GLY A 42 -8.64 13.95 10.20
N LYS A 43 -8.89 12.96 9.33
CA LYS A 43 -9.00 11.54 9.69
C LYS A 43 -7.76 10.77 9.27
N TRP A 44 -7.36 9.79 10.08
CA TRP A 44 -6.24 8.90 9.78
C TRP A 44 -6.66 7.78 8.84
N HIS A 45 -5.90 7.61 7.77
CA HIS A 45 -6.12 6.57 6.76
C HIS A 45 -4.86 5.74 6.53
N LEU A 46 -5.06 4.44 6.44
CA LEU A 46 -4.06 3.44 6.10
C LEU A 46 -4.29 2.93 4.68
N PHE A 47 -3.30 3.08 3.81
CA PHE A 47 -3.25 2.43 2.50
C PHE A 47 -2.39 1.16 2.60
N ALA A 48 -3.00 0.01 2.33
CA ALA A 48 -2.36 -1.28 2.51
C ALA A 48 -2.73 -2.27 1.40
N TRP A 49 -1.84 -3.24 1.19
CA TRP A 49 -2.09 -4.36 0.30
C TRP A 49 -2.71 -5.51 1.10
N GLN A 50 -3.98 -5.82 0.86
CA GLN A 50 -4.66 -6.92 1.54
C GLN A 50 -4.32 -8.25 0.85
N PHE A 51 -3.51 -9.07 1.51
CA PHE A 51 -3.09 -10.35 0.95
C PHE A 51 -3.93 -11.54 1.43
N ALA A 52 -4.59 -11.44 2.58
CA ALA A 52 -5.44 -12.52 3.10
C ALA A 52 -6.58 -11.98 3.97
N GLY A 53 -7.31 -12.89 4.63
CA GLY A 53 -8.50 -12.59 5.43
C GLY A 53 -9.81 -12.73 4.65
N THR A 54 -10.91 -12.40 5.32
CA THR A 54 -12.26 -12.50 4.77
C THR A 54 -12.72 -11.13 4.29
N SER A 55 -13.35 -11.06 3.12
CA SER A 55 -13.92 -9.83 2.56
C SER A 55 -15.37 -10.09 2.17
N SER A 56 -16.20 -9.07 2.22
CA SER A 56 -17.59 -9.10 1.72
C SER A 56 -17.65 -9.32 0.20
N HIS A 57 -16.53 -9.16 -0.50
CA HIS A 57 -16.29 -9.62 -1.88
C HIS A 57 -15.08 -10.54 -1.89
N ALA A 58 -15.04 -11.57 -2.75
CA ALA A 58 -13.87 -12.43 -2.89
C ALA A 58 -12.58 -11.61 -3.01
N LEU A 59 -11.45 -12.08 -2.46
CA LEU A 59 -10.16 -11.43 -2.75
C LEU A 59 -9.88 -11.59 -4.24
N GLN A 60 -10.16 -10.53 -4.99
CA GLN A 60 -9.91 -10.50 -6.42
C GLN A 60 -8.41 -10.32 -6.69
N SER A 61 -7.96 -10.80 -7.84
CA SER A 61 -6.54 -10.82 -8.23
C SER A 61 -6.07 -9.46 -8.72
N GLY A 62 -4.78 -9.15 -8.52
CA GLY A 62 -4.16 -7.93 -9.05
C GLY A 62 -4.46 -6.69 -8.21
N GLU A 63 -4.67 -5.54 -8.86
CA GLU A 63 -4.70 -4.20 -8.24
C GLU A 63 -5.81 -4.00 -7.21
N GLU A 64 -6.87 -4.79 -7.30
CA GLU A 64 -8.07 -4.73 -6.45
C GLU A 64 -7.78 -5.10 -4.97
N ARG A 65 -6.55 -5.54 -4.68
CA ARG A 65 -6.07 -5.83 -3.31
C ARG A 65 -5.50 -4.60 -2.62
N TRP A 66 -5.22 -3.51 -3.33
CA TRP A 66 -4.92 -2.22 -2.73
C TRP A 66 -6.18 -1.66 -2.07
N ARG A 67 -6.12 -1.39 -0.77
CA ARG A 67 -7.27 -0.90 -0.02
C ARG A 67 -6.89 0.21 0.94
N CYS A 68 -7.88 1.06 1.18
CA CYS A 68 -7.81 2.07 2.20
C CYS A 68 -8.75 1.79 3.35
N PHE A 69 -8.22 2.02 4.55
CA PHE A 69 -8.90 1.78 5.81
C PHE A 69 -8.82 3.04 6.65
N GLU A 70 -9.94 3.50 7.21
CA GLU A 70 -9.94 4.53 8.25
C GLU A 70 -9.41 3.89 9.54
N VAL A 71 -8.36 4.46 10.14
CA VAL A 71 -7.70 3.88 11.33
C VAL A 71 -8.65 3.84 12.52
N ALA A 72 -9.64 4.74 12.56
CA ALA A 72 -10.68 4.75 13.58
C ALA A 72 -11.51 3.45 13.58
N ASP A 73 -11.83 2.90 12.40
CA ASP A 73 -12.68 1.72 12.21
C ASP A 73 -11.95 0.39 12.46
N ILE A 74 -10.62 0.44 12.58
CA ILE A 74 -9.80 -0.73 12.86
C ILE A 74 -9.94 -1.15 14.33
N SER A 75 -10.31 -2.40 14.56
CA SER A 75 -10.24 -3.06 15.87
C SER A 75 -9.28 -4.25 15.86
N ASP A 76 -8.83 -4.68 17.04
CA ASP A 76 -7.95 -5.84 17.23
C ASP A 76 -6.69 -5.82 16.34
N LEU A 77 -6.06 -4.64 16.24
CA LEU A 77 -4.85 -4.45 15.46
C LEU A 77 -3.69 -5.22 16.10
N LEU A 78 -3.05 -6.07 15.30
CA LEU A 78 -1.89 -6.85 15.66
C LEU A 78 -0.83 -6.71 14.56
N VAL A 79 0.42 -6.56 14.98
CA VAL A 79 1.60 -6.57 14.10
C VAL A 79 2.17 -7.99 14.10
N GLN A 80 2.47 -8.52 12.92
CA GLN A 80 3.00 -9.87 12.73
C GLN A 80 4.21 -9.85 11.81
N ASP A 81 5.20 -10.69 12.13
CA ASP A 81 6.31 -10.96 11.24
C ASP A 81 5.87 -11.93 10.13
N GLY A 82 6.39 -11.72 8.92
CA GLY A 82 6.05 -12.54 7.77
C GLY A 82 6.57 -11.97 6.46
N GLU A 83 6.34 -12.67 5.37
CA GLU A 83 6.72 -12.20 4.03
C GLU A 83 5.94 -10.93 3.68
N TRP A 84 6.66 -9.86 3.35
CA TRP A 84 6.00 -8.62 2.97
C TRP A 84 5.44 -8.72 1.54
N HIS A 85 4.12 -8.65 1.43
CA HIS A 85 3.43 -8.73 0.14
C HIS A 85 3.11 -7.33 -0.39
N ARG A 86 3.30 -7.15 -1.69
CA ARG A 86 2.91 -5.95 -2.43
C ARG A 86 2.32 -6.32 -3.78
N GLY A 87 1.64 -5.36 -4.38
CA GLY A 87 1.09 -5.49 -5.73
C GLY A 87 1.71 -4.53 -6.73
N TRP A 88 1.19 -4.63 -7.95
CA TRP A 88 1.41 -3.66 -8.99
C TRP A 88 0.34 -2.56 -8.95
N ILE A 89 0.71 -1.35 -9.36
CA ILE A 89 -0.21 -0.24 -9.65
C ILE A 89 -0.05 0.13 -11.14
N THR A 90 -1.16 0.14 -11.87
CA THR A 90 -1.25 0.59 -13.26
C THR A 90 -1.79 2.02 -13.34
N GLY A 91 -1.20 2.78 -14.26
CA GLY A 91 -1.58 4.17 -14.52
C GLY A 91 -0.74 5.20 -13.76
N LYS A 92 -0.92 6.48 -14.17
CA LYS A 92 -0.22 7.65 -13.63
C LYS A 92 -0.84 8.22 -12.33
N ARG A 93 -1.83 7.53 -11.75
CA ARG A 93 -2.50 8.00 -10.55
C ARG A 93 -1.93 7.27 -9.36
N ASP A 94 -1.22 8.02 -8.53
CA ASP A 94 -0.77 7.64 -7.20
C ASP A 94 -1.97 7.14 -6.39
N HIS A 95 -2.19 5.83 -6.29
CA HIS A 95 -3.44 5.28 -5.71
C HIS A 95 -3.66 5.69 -4.25
N HIS A 96 -2.60 6.05 -3.50
CA HIS A 96 -2.75 6.65 -2.17
C HIS A 96 -3.37 8.06 -2.20
N SER A 97 -3.22 8.84 -3.27
CA SER A 97 -3.78 10.20 -3.39
C SER A 97 -5.31 10.21 -3.42
N LEU A 98 -5.94 9.08 -3.77
CA LEU A 98 -7.39 8.92 -3.67
C LEU A 98 -7.85 8.81 -2.21
N CYS A 99 -6.95 8.39 -1.32
CA CYS A 99 -7.24 7.98 0.03
C CYS A 99 -6.73 8.94 1.11
N MET A 100 -5.61 9.62 0.86
CA MET A 100 -5.02 10.56 1.78
C MET A 100 -4.49 11.77 1.04
N ASP A 101 -4.67 12.94 1.66
CA ASP A 101 -4.19 14.21 1.13
C ASP A 101 -2.79 14.54 1.68
N ASN A 102 -2.48 14.02 2.88
CA ASN A 102 -1.19 14.21 3.55
C ASN A 102 -0.60 12.86 3.95
N GLU A 103 0.63 12.59 3.52
CA GLU A 103 1.36 11.38 3.88
C GLU A 103 2.22 11.63 5.12
N VAL A 104 2.18 10.72 6.09
CA VAL A 104 2.90 10.82 7.37
C VAL A 104 3.99 9.76 7.47
N ALA A 105 3.70 8.54 7.02
CA ALA A 105 4.68 7.46 6.93
C ALA A 105 4.50 6.72 5.61
N ILE A 106 5.60 6.48 4.90
CA ILE A 106 5.63 5.80 3.61
C ILE A 106 6.69 4.69 3.72
N VAL A 107 6.37 3.51 3.20
CA VAL A 107 7.36 2.43 3.06
C VAL A 107 8.51 2.86 2.16
N ASP A 108 9.72 2.35 2.40
CA ASP A 108 10.88 2.62 1.55
C ASP A 108 10.55 2.44 0.05
N PRO A 109 10.97 3.36 -0.85
CA PRO A 109 10.72 3.26 -2.28
C PRO A 109 11.07 1.91 -2.93
N ALA A 110 12.11 1.22 -2.43
CA ALA A 110 12.48 -0.11 -2.91
C ALA A 110 11.39 -1.16 -2.64
N TYR A 111 10.53 -0.92 -1.64
CA TYR A 111 9.46 -1.80 -1.14
C TYR A 111 8.05 -1.22 -1.34
N ALA A 112 7.94 -0.04 -1.94
CA ALA A 112 6.68 0.53 -2.39
C ALA A 112 6.02 -0.35 -3.47
N ALA A 113 4.78 -0.01 -3.81
CA ALA A 113 4.05 -0.67 -4.90
C ALA A 113 4.90 -0.67 -6.17
N GLU A 114 4.93 -1.81 -6.86
CA GLU A 114 5.62 -1.87 -8.14
C GLU A 114 4.79 -1.04 -9.13
N THR A 115 5.38 -0.01 -9.73
CA THR A 115 4.69 0.75 -10.79
C THR A 115 4.83 -0.04 -12.07
N GLN A 116 3.72 -0.37 -12.73
CA GLN A 116 3.79 -0.99 -14.05
C GLN A 116 4.07 0.18 -14.96
N SER A 117 5.35 0.45 -15.18
CA SER A 117 5.76 1.41 -16.18
C SER A 117 5.13 0.97 -17.49
N ALA A 118 4.01 1.60 -17.85
CA ALA A 118 3.46 1.60 -19.20
C ALA A 118 4.40 2.40 -20.10
N ALA A 119 5.67 2.00 -20.11
CA ALA A 119 6.73 2.45 -20.96
C ALA A 119 7.78 1.35 -20.87
N SER A 120 7.62 0.38 -21.76
CA SER A 120 8.71 -0.22 -22.50
C SER A 120 9.97 0.64 -22.35
N PHE A 121 10.99 0.16 -21.63
CA PHE A 121 12.35 0.57 -21.93
C PHE A 121 12.68 -0.01 -23.32
N ARG A 122 12.06 0.55 -24.37
CA ARG A 122 12.70 0.55 -25.68
C ARG A 122 13.85 1.52 -25.51
N ILE A 123 15.01 0.97 -25.18
CA ILE A 123 16.27 1.66 -25.45
C ILE A 123 16.17 2.05 -26.93
N PRO A 124 16.11 3.34 -27.30
CA PRO A 124 16.16 3.71 -28.70
C PRO A 124 17.47 3.12 -29.26
N PRO A 125 17.44 2.43 -30.41
CA PRO A 125 18.67 1.90 -30.98
C PRO A 125 19.68 3.06 -31.10
N PRO A 126 20.97 2.82 -30.78
CA PRO A 126 21.98 3.86 -30.86
C PRO A 126 21.93 4.50 -32.25
N PRO A 127 22.10 5.83 -32.35
CA PRO A 127 22.02 6.53 -33.63
C PRO A 127 23.01 5.89 -34.59
N GLN A 128 22.50 5.25 -35.64
CA GLN A 128 23.33 4.69 -36.69
C GLN A 128 24.04 5.87 -37.37
N ARG A 129 25.34 6.05 -37.07
CA ARG A 129 26.20 6.95 -37.83
C ARG A 129 26.17 6.44 -39.27
N ARG A 130 25.43 7.13 -40.14
CA ARG A 130 25.53 6.94 -41.58
C ARG A 130 26.99 7.18 -41.94
N ALA A 131 27.68 6.15 -42.43
CA ALA A 131 28.94 6.32 -43.11
C ALA A 131 28.68 7.29 -44.27
N ARG A 132 29.31 8.46 -44.20
CA ARG A 132 29.28 9.42 -45.30
C ARG A 132 30.16 8.84 -46.43
N PRO A 133 29.70 8.82 -47.69
CA PRO A 133 30.46 8.30 -48.81
C PRO A 133 31.74 9.11 -49.06
#